data_AF-A0A6P6PTT8-F1
#
_entry.id   AF-A0A6P6PTT8-F1
#
_cell.length_a   1.000
_cell.length_b   1.000
_cell.length_c   1.000
_cell.angle_alpha   90.00
_cell.angle_beta   90.00
_cell.angle_gamma   90.00
#
_symmetry.space_group_name_H-M   'P 1'
#
loop_
_entity.id
_entity.type
_entity.pdbx_description
1 polymer ?
#
loop_
_entity_poly.entity_id
_entity_poly.type
_entity_poly.pdbx_seq_one_letter_code
_entity_poly.pdbx_strand_id
1 'polypeptide(L)'
;MFHFPGRDCCIKRQSKLMCNVRSMKRIFCGSTPTSEYTKVSNKGLKNQNTGMAQSESGHVASKDSKTRSDACSGQQSPVPLAVVEEILLNLPAHQVVQVCRLVCHEWKELVDSAAHWRVRCRREGLQPNDASRPPEDWCQFYFLSKFRCNLLKNPRADDGIQGWEIVQNGADNWATELNRIPLPDNTVTKCFVTSNSLCLKEQLIDLKKEGYSDALMDQLRPHIKISDWYTPLSDYGSQYQLSVDLLDQEKNPISTYHPYKIFFQSGNDYPWCQISYVFRNYGPGVRFIRFTHGGGWSGIRITNSSVEICPAAERLRCTKPNLLRNPSAQDGLRGWKIVGSGRDCWVIGENRKPIPDLVTSCFVTSYGLCLKRQLIDLNKEGYSDTFMDQVQPHIKISDWYSQRYDCGSEYQICVELLDQRKNPIKTFQPEKVILSFGNSVKWYEMSHVFKNYGPGVRFIRFTHGGNDTQFWAGHYGIRVTNSSVVIYPADESFRLTNRNLLKNPSAQEGLQGWEIVEDGGDRWVTGGNGTTFPVNTCFVTSYGLCLKEQLIDLKEEGYSDALMDQQQPHIKITDW
;
A
#
# COMPACT_ATOMS: atom_id res chain seq x y z
N MET A 1 -22.00 -43.72 -4.89
CA MET A 1 -22.80 -43.96 -3.67
C MET A 1 -21.86 -43.88 -2.46
N PHE A 2 -21.57 -42.68 -1.96
CA PHE A 2 -21.03 -42.43 -0.61
C PHE A 2 -21.46 -41.02 -0.22
N HIS A 3 -22.48 -40.95 0.64
CA HIS A 3 -22.99 -39.73 1.26
C HIS A 3 -22.23 -39.52 2.57
N PHE A 4 -21.61 -38.36 2.75
CA PHE A 4 -21.15 -37.88 4.05
C PHE A 4 -22.27 -37.05 4.70
N PRO A 5 -22.82 -37.44 5.87
CA PRO A 5 -23.76 -36.62 6.62
C PRO A 5 -23.00 -35.72 7.59
N GLY A 6 -23.28 -34.42 7.60
CA GLY A 6 -22.58 -33.51 8.52
C GLY A 6 -22.93 -32.03 8.42
N ARG A 7 -24.21 -31.66 8.37
CA ARG A 7 -24.65 -30.25 8.59
C ARG A 7 -25.74 -30.08 9.64
N ASP A 8 -26.51 -31.13 9.97
CA ASP A 8 -27.63 -31.00 10.93
C ASP A 8 -27.25 -31.14 12.41
N CYS A 9 -26.02 -31.58 12.73
CA CYS A 9 -25.61 -31.76 14.13
C CYS A 9 -25.19 -30.45 14.81
N CYS A 10 -24.83 -29.41 14.04
CA CYS A 10 -24.43 -28.09 14.57
C CYS A 10 -25.63 -27.25 15.04
N ILE A 11 -26.78 -27.34 14.36
CA ILE A 11 -27.97 -26.53 14.67
C ILE A 11 -28.60 -26.98 16.01
N LYS A 12 -28.57 -28.28 16.33
CA LYS A 12 -29.06 -28.80 17.62
C LYS A 12 -28.12 -28.52 18.81
N ARG A 13 -26.82 -28.27 18.58
CA ARG A 13 -25.89 -27.78 19.62
C ARG A 13 -26.02 -26.26 19.85
N GLN A 14 -26.34 -25.50 18.81
CA GLN A 14 -26.55 -24.04 18.89
C GLN A 14 -27.82 -23.64 19.67
N SER A 15 -28.92 -24.40 19.54
CA SER A 15 -30.14 -24.13 20.32
C SER A 15 -29.97 -24.38 21.82
N LYS A 16 -29.13 -25.36 22.21
CA LYS A 16 -28.78 -25.62 23.61
C LYS A 16 -27.93 -24.50 24.24
N LEU A 17 -27.05 -23.85 23.47
CA LEU A 17 -26.29 -22.68 23.96
C LEU A 17 -27.15 -21.40 24.08
N MET A 18 -28.15 -21.22 23.20
CA MET A 18 -29.05 -20.05 23.26
C MET A 18 -29.94 -20.03 24.52
N CYS A 19 -30.38 -21.19 25.01
CA CYS A 19 -31.07 -21.29 26.31
C CYS A 19 -30.15 -20.96 27.50
N ASN A 20 -28.84 -21.17 27.37
CA ASN A 20 -27.86 -20.89 28.42
C ASN A 20 -27.54 -19.40 28.57
N VAL A 21 -27.51 -18.60 27.49
CA VAL A 21 -27.21 -17.15 27.60
C VAL A 21 -28.36 -16.38 28.29
N ARG A 22 -29.61 -16.73 28.00
CA ARG A 22 -30.78 -16.16 28.71
C ARG A 22 -30.89 -16.66 30.16
N SER A 23 -30.42 -17.88 30.45
CA SER A 23 -30.39 -18.42 31.82
C SER A 23 -29.22 -17.86 32.64
N MET A 24 -28.06 -17.56 32.02
CA MET A 24 -26.95 -16.87 32.68
C MET A 24 -27.37 -15.49 33.20
N LYS A 25 -28.21 -14.76 32.46
CA LYS A 25 -28.76 -13.48 32.94
C LYS A 25 -29.56 -13.61 34.25
N ARG A 26 -30.16 -14.77 34.54
CA ARG A 26 -30.84 -15.08 35.82
C ARG A 26 -29.91 -15.54 36.93
N ILE A 27 -28.78 -16.15 36.58
CA ILE A 27 -27.77 -16.64 37.54
C ILE A 27 -26.86 -15.48 38.00
N PHE A 28 -26.59 -14.50 37.14
CA PHE A 28 -25.70 -13.36 37.42
C PHE A 28 -26.42 -12.12 37.97
N CYS A 29 -27.75 -12.05 37.91
CA CYS A 29 -28.53 -11.01 38.58
C CYS A 29 -29.49 -11.69 39.56
N GLY A 30 -29.10 -11.75 40.84
CA GLY A 30 -29.86 -12.40 41.91
C GLY A 30 -31.33 -12.00 41.92
N SER A 31 -32.22 -12.99 41.97
CA SER A 31 -33.66 -12.79 42.05
C SER A 31 -34.11 -12.89 43.51
N THR A 32 -34.79 -11.87 44.03
CA THR A 32 -35.67 -12.02 45.21
C THR A 32 -37.03 -12.53 44.75
N PRO A 33 -37.66 -13.49 45.47
CA PRO A 33 -38.97 -13.99 45.09
C PRO A 33 -40.12 -13.28 45.82
N THR A 34 -41.27 -13.35 45.15
CA THR A 34 -42.68 -13.24 45.62
C THR A 34 -43.28 -11.88 45.99
N SER A 35 -44.27 -11.46 45.19
CA SER A 35 -45.67 -11.38 45.64
C SER A 35 -46.60 -11.34 44.43
N GLU A 36 -47.48 -12.34 44.33
CA GLU A 36 -48.70 -12.28 43.53
C GLU A 36 -49.56 -11.08 43.97
N TYR A 37 -50.32 -10.48 43.05
CA TYR A 37 -51.77 -10.22 43.16
C TYR A 37 -52.26 -9.32 41.99
N THR A 38 -53.18 -9.91 41.21
CA THR A 38 -54.34 -9.32 40.50
C THR A 38 -54.23 -7.99 39.74
N LYS A 39 -54.56 -8.09 38.44
CA LYS A 39 -55.15 -7.01 37.63
C LYS A 39 -56.46 -6.51 38.26
N VAL A 40 -56.56 -5.20 38.51
CA VAL A 40 -57.82 -4.46 38.49
C VAL A 40 -57.60 -3.19 37.67
N SER A 41 -58.47 -2.98 36.69
CA SER A 41 -58.52 -1.78 35.85
C SER A 41 -58.89 -0.55 36.66
N ASN A 42 -58.36 0.62 36.32
CA ASN A 42 -59.10 1.85 36.58
C ASN A 42 -59.01 2.84 35.40
N LYS A 43 -60.21 3.22 34.95
CA LYS A 43 -60.52 4.34 34.07
C LYS A 43 -60.44 5.65 34.84
N GLY A 44 -60.23 6.74 34.09
CA GLY A 44 -60.67 8.09 34.43
C GLY A 44 -59.58 8.96 35.03
N LEU A 45 -59.14 10.02 34.34
CA LEU A 45 -59.81 11.34 34.29
C LEU A 45 -59.82 11.98 35.69
N LYS A 46 -59.44 13.23 35.91
CA LYS A 46 -58.85 14.35 35.16
C LYS A 46 -58.87 15.47 36.21
N ASN A 47 -57.98 16.46 36.05
CA ASN A 47 -58.22 17.84 36.51
C ASN A 47 -58.20 18.05 38.05
N GLN A 48 -57.77 19.18 38.60
CA GLN A 48 -57.40 20.49 38.06
C GLN A 48 -56.81 21.30 39.23
N ASN A 49 -55.90 22.24 38.91
CA ASN A 49 -55.85 23.64 39.38
C ASN A 49 -55.90 23.94 40.91
N THR A 50 -55.23 24.93 41.50
CA THR A 50 -54.62 26.21 41.06
C THR A 50 -54.13 26.94 42.33
N GLY A 51 -53.24 27.93 42.17
CA GLY A 51 -53.05 29.06 43.10
C GLY A 51 -51.63 29.13 43.70
N MET A 52 -50.64 29.82 43.11
CA MET A 52 -50.35 31.28 43.15
C MET A 52 -50.32 31.92 44.54
N ALA A 53 -49.13 32.25 45.07
CA ALA A 53 -48.56 33.61 45.14
C ALA A 53 -47.37 33.71 46.15
N GLN A 54 -46.29 34.39 45.72
CA GLN A 54 -45.38 35.38 46.39
C GLN A 54 -45.12 35.30 47.91
N SER A 55 -43.96 35.60 48.54
CA SER A 55 -42.69 36.26 48.20
C SER A 55 -41.71 36.17 49.41
N GLU A 56 -40.45 36.55 49.20
CA GLU A 56 -39.43 37.07 50.15
C GLU A 56 -38.36 36.15 50.80
N SER A 57 -37.12 36.56 50.47
CA SER A 57 -35.77 36.46 51.07
C SER A 57 -35.54 35.99 52.51
N GLY A 58 -34.41 35.29 52.72
CA GLY A 58 -33.62 35.39 53.97
C GLY A 58 -32.74 34.17 54.32
N HIS A 59 -31.42 34.30 54.05
CA HIS A 59 -30.24 33.69 54.69
C HIS A 59 -30.18 32.25 55.28
N VAL A 60 -29.20 31.50 54.74
CA VAL A 60 -28.09 30.76 55.39
C VAL A 60 -28.42 29.83 56.58
N ALA A 61 -28.26 28.51 56.37
CA ALA A 61 -27.31 27.67 57.12
C ALA A 61 -27.30 26.22 56.60
N SER A 62 -26.10 25.75 56.27
CA SER A 62 -25.78 24.38 55.86
C SER A 62 -26.01 23.40 57.02
N LYS A 63 -26.69 22.26 56.77
CA LYS A 63 -26.59 21.03 57.58
C LYS A 63 -26.89 19.79 56.74
N ASP A 64 -25.83 19.05 56.47
CA ASP A 64 -25.70 17.60 56.24
C ASP A 64 -26.95 16.80 55.83
N SER A 65 -27.06 16.49 54.54
CA SER A 65 -27.82 15.33 54.07
C SER A 65 -26.88 14.14 53.89
N LYS A 66 -26.99 13.16 54.79
CA LYS A 66 -26.42 11.81 54.61
C LYS A 66 -27.06 11.18 53.37
N THR A 67 -26.27 11.03 52.32
CA THR A 67 -26.59 10.29 51.11
C THR A 67 -26.82 8.82 51.45
N ARG A 68 -28.05 8.35 51.30
CA ARG A 68 -28.37 6.92 51.10
C ARG A 68 -28.08 6.61 49.63
N SER A 69 -26.85 6.24 49.30
CA SER A 69 -26.53 5.75 47.95
C SER A 69 -25.34 4.77 47.89
N ASP A 70 -25.15 3.93 48.91
CA ASP A 70 -24.14 2.85 48.90
C ASP A 70 -24.77 1.49 49.21
N ALA A 71 -25.67 1.04 48.33
CA ALA A 71 -26.18 -0.34 48.38
C ALA A 71 -26.42 -0.88 46.97
N CYS A 72 -25.38 -0.90 46.12
CA CYS A 72 -25.38 -1.74 44.91
C CYS A 72 -23.99 -1.97 44.29
N SER A 73 -22.92 -1.98 45.10
CA SER A 73 -21.58 -2.36 44.65
C SER A 73 -21.14 -3.65 45.34
N GLY A 74 -21.25 -4.78 44.63
CA GLY A 74 -20.62 -6.02 45.10
C GLY A 74 -21.43 -7.30 44.88
N GLN A 75 -21.72 -7.64 43.62
CA GLN A 75 -21.90 -9.04 43.24
C GLN A 75 -20.89 -9.29 42.11
N GLN A 76 -19.65 -9.64 42.49
CA GLN A 76 -18.67 -10.17 41.55
C GLN A 76 -19.23 -11.47 40.97
N SER A 77 -19.18 -11.61 39.65
CA SER A 77 -19.46 -12.88 38.98
C SER A 77 -18.62 -14.00 39.63
N PRO A 78 -19.21 -15.13 40.06
CA PRO A 78 -18.47 -16.25 40.66
C PRO A 78 -17.52 -16.96 39.68
N VAL A 79 -17.51 -16.58 38.41
CA VAL A 79 -16.66 -17.14 37.36
C VAL A 79 -15.47 -16.20 37.11
N PRO A 80 -14.22 -16.69 37.16
CA PRO A 80 -13.03 -15.89 36.87
C PRO A 80 -13.09 -15.25 35.48
N LEU A 81 -12.61 -14.00 35.36
CA LEU A 81 -12.68 -13.23 34.12
C LEU A 81 -11.95 -13.91 32.95
N ALA A 82 -10.88 -14.67 33.22
CA ALA A 82 -10.18 -15.47 32.22
C ALA A 82 -11.06 -16.57 31.59
N VAL A 83 -11.95 -17.18 32.39
CA VAL A 83 -12.91 -18.19 31.90
C VAL A 83 -14.00 -17.51 31.06
N VAL A 84 -14.44 -16.32 31.46
CA VAL A 84 -15.36 -15.50 30.66
C VAL A 84 -14.72 -15.12 29.33
N GLU A 85 -13.45 -14.69 29.32
CA GLU A 85 -12.71 -14.38 28.09
C GLU A 85 -12.65 -15.59 27.15
N GLU A 86 -12.35 -16.77 27.68
CA GLU A 86 -12.34 -18.02 26.92
C GLU A 86 -13.71 -18.33 26.29
N ILE A 87 -14.79 -18.16 27.06
CA ILE A 87 -16.16 -18.34 26.54
C ILE A 87 -16.43 -17.34 25.41
N LEU A 88 -16.09 -16.06 25.60
CA LEU A 88 -16.31 -15.01 24.60
C LEU A 88 -15.50 -15.27 23.33
N LEU A 89 -14.27 -15.77 23.42
CA LEU A 89 -13.43 -16.12 22.27
C LEU A 89 -14.07 -17.22 21.39
N ASN A 90 -14.82 -18.13 22.00
CA ASN A 90 -15.51 -19.23 21.31
C ASN A 90 -16.89 -18.85 20.73
N LEU A 91 -17.40 -17.65 21.02
CA LEU A 91 -18.66 -17.15 20.44
C LEU A 91 -18.44 -16.45 19.09
N PRO A 92 -19.48 -16.25 18.27
CA PRO A 92 -19.36 -15.42 17.07
C PRO A 92 -19.06 -13.96 17.44
N ALA A 93 -18.05 -13.36 16.81
CA ALA A 93 -17.56 -12.01 17.15
C ALA A 93 -18.66 -10.93 17.11
N HIS A 94 -19.60 -10.99 16.16
CA HIS A 94 -20.72 -10.05 16.09
C HIS A 94 -21.64 -10.16 17.32
N GLN A 95 -21.86 -11.37 17.87
CA GLN A 95 -22.65 -11.56 19.10
C GLN A 95 -21.89 -11.05 20.33
N VAL A 96 -20.57 -11.19 20.35
CA VAL A 96 -19.74 -10.66 21.44
C VAL A 96 -19.91 -9.15 21.56
N VAL A 97 -19.88 -8.43 20.43
CA VAL A 97 -20.04 -6.97 20.39
C VAL A 97 -21.49 -6.53 20.63
N GLN A 98 -22.47 -7.19 20.01
CA GLN A 98 -23.87 -6.74 20.03
C GLN A 98 -24.68 -7.24 21.23
N VAL A 99 -24.30 -8.37 21.83
CA VAL A 99 -25.07 -9.05 22.88
C VAL A 99 -24.26 -9.16 24.17
N CYS A 100 -23.05 -9.74 24.12
CA CYS A 100 -22.26 -10.00 25.33
C CYS A 100 -21.76 -8.70 25.98
N ARG A 101 -21.42 -7.68 25.19
CA ARG A 101 -21.06 -6.34 25.67
C ARG A 101 -22.14 -5.67 26.52
N LEU A 102 -23.41 -6.08 26.38
CA LEU A 102 -24.56 -5.48 27.08
C LEU A 102 -24.97 -6.26 28.35
N VAL A 103 -24.21 -7.29 28.74
CA VAL A 103 -24.55 -8.16 29.88
C VAL A 103 -24.27 -7.48 31.22
N CYS A 104 -23.04 -7.01 31.43
CA CYS A 104 -22.62 -6.27 32.62
C CYS A 104 -21.38 -5.40 32.32
N HIS A 105 -20.97 -4.56 33.28
CA HIS A 105 -19.81 -3.67 33.14
C HIS A 105 -18.49 -4.44 32.88
N GLU A 106 -18.26 -5.53 33.62
CA GLU A 106 -17.03 -6.35 33.51
C GLU A 106 -16.90 -6.97 32.11
N TRP A 107 -18.01 -7.47 31.55
CA TRP A 107 -18.03 -8.03 30.19
C TRP A 107 -17.84 -6.94 29.13
N LYS A 108 -18.40 -5.74 29.36
CA LYS A 108 -18.17 -4.59 28.48
C LYS A 108 -16.69 -4.21 28.44
N GLU A 109 -16.03 -4.08 29.58
CA GLU A 109 -14.60 -3.74 29.64
C GLU A 109 -13.74 -4.81 28.96
N LEU A 110 -14.05 -6.09 29.18
CA LEU A 110 -13.34 -7.20 28.55
C LEU A 110 -13.54 -7.18 27.02
N VAL A 111 -14.77 -7.00 26.53
CA VAL A 111 -15.08 -6.92 25.09
C VAL A 111 -14.49 -5.66 24.45
N ASP A 112 -14.42 -4.54 25.16
CA ASP A 112 -13.83 -3.29 24.66
C ASP A 112 -12.29 -3.30 24.76
N SER A 113 -11.69 -4.31 25.42
CA SER A 113 -10.25 -4.41 25.59
C SER A 113 -9.52 -4.83 24.31
N ALA A 114 -8.38 -4.18 24.02
CA ALA A 114 -7.50 -4.58 22.91
C ALA A 114 -6.95 -6.01 23.08
N ALA A 115 -6.73 -6.46 24.32
CA ALA A 115 -6.18 -7.78 24.63
C ALA A 115 -7.08 -8.92 24.13
N HIS A 116 -8.39 -8.82 24.37
CA HIS A 116 -9.36 -9.81 23.92
C HIS A 116 -9.30 -10.03 22.40
N TRP A 117 -9.31 -8.93 21.63
CA TRP A 117 -9.27 -8.98 20.17
C TRP A 117 -7.89 -9.39 19.63
N ARG A 118 -6.79 -9.06 20.31
CA ARG A 118 -5.45 -9.59 19.98
C ARG A 118 -5.39 -11.10 20.10
N VAL A 119 -5.93 -11.66 21.18
CA VAL A 119 -5.99 -13.12 21.40
C VAL A 119 -6.85 -13.77 20.33
N ARG A 120 -7.99 -13.16 20.00
CA ARG A 120 -8.88 -13.65 18.94
C ARG A 120 -8.20 -13.66 17.56
N CYS A 121 -7.51 -12.57 17.20
CA CYS A 121 -6.75 -12.48 15.95
C CYS A 121 -5.69 -13.59 15.88
N ARG A 122 -4.90 -13.78 16.96
CA ARG A 122 -3.88 -14.84 17.03
C ARG A 122 -4.45 -16.24 16.83
N ARG A 123 -5.59 -16.56 17.45
CA ARG A 123 -6.24 -17.88 17.31
C ARG A 123 -6.69 -18.19 15.88
N GLU A 124 -7.05 -17.15 15.14
CA GLU A 124 -7.55 -17.27 13.77
C GLU A 124 -6.47 -16.99 12.72
N GLY A 125 -5.21 -16.85 13.12
CA GLY A 125 -4.09 -16.57 12.21
C GLY A 125 -4.10 -15.18 11.59
N LEU A 126 -4.94 -14.27 12.09
CA LEU A 126 -4.99 -12.88 11.63
C LEU A 126 -3.86 -12.09 12.32
N GLN A 127 -2.89 -11.63 11.54
CA GLN A 127 -1.78 -10.81 12.05
C GLN A 127 -1.75 -9.46 11.34
N PRO A 128 -1.46 -8.37 12.06
CA PRO A 128 -1.13 -7.10 11.41
C PRO A 128 0.07 -7.31 10.47
N ASN A 129 0.02 -6.68 9.30
CA ASN A 129 1.10 -6.74 8.31
C ASN A 129 2.44 -6.20 8.84
N ASP A 130 2.41 -5.40 9.91
CA ASP A 130 3.59 -4.88 10.62
C ASP A 130 3.43 -5.19 12.12
N ALA A 131 4.21 -6.15 12.63
CA ALA A 131 4.19 -6.53 14.04
C ALA A 131 4.73 -5.44 14.97
N SER A 132 5.50 -4.47 14.43
CA SER A 132 6.06 -3.34 15.17
C SER A 132 5.02 -2.23 15.42
N ARG A 133 3.89 -2.25 14.72
CA ARG A 133 2.81 -1.25 14.82
C ARG A 133 1.45 -1.93 15.03
N PRO A 134 1.09 -2.23 16.29
CA PRO A 134 -0.19 -2.84 16.58
C PRO A 134 -1.33 -1.90 16.16
N PRO A 135 -2.44 -2.44 15.61
CA PRO A 135 -3.65 -1.68 15.35
C PRO A 135 -4.10 -0.84 16.56
N GLU A 136 -4.52 0.40 16.31
CA GLU A 136 -5.11 1.30 17.32
C GLU A 136 -6.39 0.69 17.91
N ASP A 137 -7.23 0.10 17.05
CA ASP A 137 -8.43 -0.64 17.43
C ASP A 137 -8.35 -2.09 16.91
N TRP A 138 -8.11 -3.02 17.84
CA TRP A 138 -7.99 -4.46 17.54
C TRP A 138 -9.33 -5.12 17.20
N CYS A 139 -10.45 -4.61 17.73
CA CYS A 139 -11.79 -5.08 17.39
C CYS A 139 -12.07 -4.76 15.92
N GLN A 140 -11.82 -3.51 15.53
CA GLN A 140 -11.96 -3.07 14.15
C GLN A 140 -11.04 -3.85 13.20
N PHE A 141 -9.76 -3.99 13.57
CA PHE A 141 -8.80 -4.77 12.78
C PHE A 141 -9.26 -6.20 12.56
N TYR A 142 -9.78 -6.87 13.59
CA TYR A 142 -10.31 -8.22 13.48
C TYR A 142 -11.43 -8.31 12.44
N PHE A 143 -12.45 -7.46 12.53
CA PHE A 143 -13.58 -7.52 11.59
C PHE A 143 -13.15 -7.20 10.16
N LEU A 144 -12.33 -6.15 9.96
CA LEU A 144 -11.87 -5.79 8.62
C LEU A 144 -10.93 -6.84 8.00
N SER A 145 -10.07 -7.47 8.81
CA SER A 145 -9.17 -8.51 8.32
C SER A 145 -9.89 -9.82 8.04
N LYS A 146 -10.91 -10.16 8.85
CA LYS A 146 -11.70 -11.38 8.65
C LYS A 146 -12.60 -11.33 7.42
N PHE A 147 -13.08 -10.14 7.04
CA PHE A 147 -13.85 -9.92 5.83
C PHE A 147 -13.01 -9.46 4.64
N ARG A 148 -11.68 -9.45 4.77
CA ARG A 148 -10.77 -9.08 3.71
C ARG A 148 -10.83 -10.12 2.60
N CYS A 149 -11.56 -9.80 1.55
CA CYS A 149 -11.61 -10.57 0.32
C CYS A 149 -11.74 -9.60 -0.86
N ASN A 150 -11.46 -10.11 -2.05
CA ASN A 150 -11.82 -9.40 -3.26
C ASN A 150 -13.35 -9.35 -3.37
N LEU A 151 -13.91 -8.13 -3.43
CA LEU A 151 -15.35 -7.91 -3.51
C LEU A 151 -15.89 -8.11 -4.94
N LEU A 152 -15.03 -8.06 -5.95
CA LEU A 152 -15.41 -8.36 -7.33
C LEU A 152 -15.65 -9.86 -7.52
N LYS A 153 -16.73 -10.22 -8.21
CA LYS A 153 -17.00 -11.61 -8.58
C LYS A 153 -16.34 -11.92 -9.92
N ASN A 154 -15.88 -13.16 -10.08
CA ASN A 154 -15.21 -13.65 -11.30
C ASN A 154 -14.16 -12.66 -11.88
N PRO A 155 -13.15 -12.23 -11.10
CA PRO A 155 -12.13 -11.29 -11.57
C PRO A 155 -11.13 -11.91 -12.56
N ARG A 156 -11.03 -13.25 -12.60
CA ARG A 156 -10.04 -14.01 -13.38
C ARG A 156 -10.60 -14.64 -14.67
N ALA A 157 -11.86 -14.37 -15.01
CA ALA A 157 -12.55 -14.96 -16.15
C ALA A 157 -12.68 -16.49 -16.09
N ASP A 158 -12.65 -17.08 -14.89
CA ASP A 158 -12.78 -18.52 -14.68
C ASP A 158 -14.15 -19.02 -15.18
N ASP A 159 -15.19 -18.23 -14.92
CA ASP A 159 -16.59 -18.49 -15.28
C ASP A 159 -17.07 -17.64 -16.48
N GLY A 160 -16.15 -17.32 -17.41
CA GLY A 160 -16.51 -16.51 -18.58
C GLY A 160 -16.82 -15.06 -18.18
N ILE A 161 -17.86 -14.44 -18.76
CA ILE A 161 -18.33 -13.08 -18.43
C ILE A 161 -19.33 -13.04 -17.26
N GLN A 162 -19.64 -14.18 -16.64
CA GLN A 162 -20.62 -14.24 -15.56
C GLN A 162 -20.21 -13.35 -14.38
N GLY A 163 -21.19 -12.70 -13.77
CA GLY A 163 -20.97 -11.74 -12.68
C GLY A 163 -20.62 -10.32 -13.13
N TRP A 164 -20.43 -10.08 -14.43
CA TRP A 164 -20.21 -8.74 -14.99
C TRP A 164 -21.41 -8.27 -15.81
N GLU A 165 -21.78 -6.99 -15.65
CA GLU A 165 -22.76 -6.31 -16.49
C GLU A 165 -22.05 -5.66 -17.69
N ILE A 166 -22.53 -5.91 -18.90
CA ILE A 166 -21.92 -5.35 -20.11
C ILE A 166 -22.50 -3.96 -20.35
N VAL A 167 -21.67 -2.94 -20.15
CA VAL A 167 -22.04 -1.53 -20.39
C VAL A 167 -21.97 -1.21 -21.88
N GLN A 168 -20.93 -1.73 -22.54
CA GLN A 168 -20.74 -1.56 -23.97
C GLN A 168 -20.13 -2.83 -24.55
N ASN A 169 -20.72 -3.34 -25.61
CA ASN A 169 -20.22 -4.51 -26.32
C ASN A 169 -19.80 -4.07 -27.72
N GLY A 170 -18.51 -4.12 -28.00
CA GLY A 170 -17.97 -3.91 -29.34
C GLY A 170 -18.41 -5.01 -30.31
N ALA A 171 -18.08 -4.85 -31.60
CA ALA A 171 -18.60 -5.69 -32.69
C ALA A 171 -18.49 -7.20 -32.47
N ASP A 172 -17.37 -7.70 -31.95
CA ASP A 172 -17.15 -9.14 -31.71
C ASP A 172 -17.38 -9.57 -30.24
N ASN A 173 -18.02 -8.70 -29.46
CA ASN A 173 -18.32 -8.88 -28.04
C ASN A 173 -17.08 -9.10 -27.15
N TRP A 174 -17.31 -9.31 -25.85
CA TRP A 174 -16.29 -9.80 -24.92
C TRP A 174 -16.01 -11.28 -25.14
N ALA A 175 -14.73 -11.65 -25.17
CA ALA A 175 -14.27 -13.03 -25.18
C ALA A 175 -13.44 -13.34 -23.93
N THR A 176 -13.20 -14.63 -23.68
CA THR A 176 -12.26 -15.09 -22.65
C THR A 176 -11.26 -16.03 -23.27
N GLU A 177 -9.99 -15.87 -22.92
CA GLU A 177 -8.91 -16.72 -23.45
C GLU A 177 -7.99 -17.22 -22.33
N LEU A 178 -7.18 -18.23 -22.66
CA LEU A 178 -6.11 -18.69 -21.79
C LEU A 178 -5.02 -17.63 -21.71
N ASN A 179 -4.57 -17.34 -20.50
CA ASN A 179 -3.50 -16.41 -20.27
C ASN A 179 -2.18 -16.98 -20.79
N ARG A 180 -1.63 -16.38 -21.85
CA ARG A 180 -0.35 -16.78 -22.47
C ARG A 180 0.84 -15.97 -21.94
N ILE A 181 0.58 -14.90 -21.19
CA ILE A 181 1.60 -14.02 -20.62
C ILE A 181 1.58 -14.22 -19.10
N PRO A 182 2.67 -14.71 -18.48
CA PRO A 182 2.67 -15.01 -17.05
C PRO A 182 2.46 -13.72 -16.23
N LEU A 183 1.51 -13.77 -15.31
CA LEU A 183 1.39 -12.78 -14.24
C LEU A 183 2.37 -13.18 -13.11
N PRO A 184 2.86 -12.23 -12.29
CA PRO A 184 3.78 -12.54 -11.19
C PRO A 184 3.26 -13.63 -10.22
N ASP A 185 1.93 -13.72 -10.11
CA ASP A 185 1.20 -14.79 -9.44
C ASP A 185 0.67 -15.75 -10.52
N ASN A 186 1.40 -16.82 -10.82
CA ASN A 186 1.10 -17.82 -11.88
C ASN A 186 -0.22 -18.60 -11.68
N THR A 187 -1.08 -18.17 -10.75
CA THR A 187 -2.40 -18.75 -10.47
C THR A 187 -3.51 -18.27 -11.40
N VAL A 188 -3.26 -17.26 -12.25
CA VAL A 188 -4.25 -16.70 -13.18
C VAL A 188 -4.12 -17.31 -14.56
N THR A 189 -5.01 -18.25 -14.89
CA THR A 189 -4.97 -19.04 -16.13
C THR A 189 -5.81 -18.46 -17.27
N LYS A 190 -6.67 -17.47 -17.00
CA LYS A 190 -7.57 -16.88 -18.00
C LYS A 190 -7.61 -15.35 -17.90
N CYS A 191 -8.03 -14.71 -18.99
CA CYS A 191 -8.28 -13.28 -19.04
C CYS A 191 -9.49 -12.95 -19.93
N PHE A 192 -10.03 -11.75 -19.72
CA PHE A 192 -11.04 -11.15 -20.59
C PHE A 192 -10.37 -10.45 -21.77
N VAL A 193 -10.97 -10.54 -22.95
CA VAL A 193 -10.48 -9.92 -24.17
C VAL A 193 -11.57 -9.05 -24.79
N THR A 194 -11.22 -7.81 -25.14
CA THR A 194 -12.10 -6.93 -25.90
C THR A 194 -11.93 -7.10 -27.40
N SER A 195 -12.97 -6.75 -28.16
CA SER A 195 -12.96 -6.66 -29.62
C SER A 195 -12.31 -5.35 -30.12
N ASN A 196 -12.41 -5.12 -31.42
CA ASN A 196 -11.85 -3.98 -32.15
C ASN A 196 -12.59 -2.66 -31.87
N SER A 197 -13.81 -2.75 -31.33
CA SER A 197 -14.60 -1.61 -30.87
C SER A 197 -14.54 -1.51 -29.34
N LEU A 198 -14.92 -0.36 -28.80
CA LEU A 198 -14.94 -0.14 -27.36
C LEU A 198 -15.87 -1.16 -26.67
N CYS A 199 -15.30 -1.98 -25.80
CA CYS A 199 -16.01 -2.89 -24.91
C CYS A 199 -15.79 -2.43 -23.47
N LEU A 200 -16.87 -2.30 -22.70
CA LEU A 200 -16.86 -1.94 -21.28
C LEU A 200 -17.74 -2.91 -20.50
N LYS A 201 -17.26 -3.35 -19.34
CA LYS A 201 -18.01 -4.16 -18.38
C LYS A 201 -17.91 -3.57 -16.99
N GLU A 202 -18.93 -3.79 -16.17
CA GLU A 202 -19.01 -3.26 -14.83
C GLU A 202 -19.53 -4.25 -13.79
N GLN A 203 -19.21 -3.96 -12.53
CA GLN A 203 -19.83 -4.57 -11.36
C GLN A 203 -20.20 -3.51 -10.35
N LEU A 204 -21.43 -3.59 -9.83
CA LEU A 204 -21.92 -2.78 -8.73
C LEU A 204 -21.85 -3.60 -7.43
N ILE A 205 -20.95 -3.21 -6.55
CA ILE A 205 -20.73 -3.85 -5.25
C ILE A 205 -21.62 -3.18 -4.21
N ASP A 206 -22.44 -3.97 -3.52
CA ASP A 206 -23.26 -3.56 -2.38
C ASP A 206 -22.51 -3.86 -1.08
N LEU A 207 -21.96 -2.82 -0.44
CA LEU A 207 -21.09 -2.98 0.72
C LEU A 207 -21.80 -3.65 1.89
N LYS A 208 -23.09 -3.36 2.07
CA LYS A 208 -23.89 -3.93 3.16
C LYS A 208 -24.10 -5.42 2.97
N LYS A 209 -24.33 -5.86 1.72
CA LYS A 209 -24.44 -7.30 1.39
C LYS A 209 -23.11 -8.04 1.54
N GLU A 210 -22.00 -7.37 1.26
CA GLU A 210 -20.66 -7.93 1.46
C GLU A 210 -20.19 -7.89 2.93
N GLY A 211 -21.04 -7.42 3.86
CA GLY A 211 -20.80 -7.47 5.30
C GLY A 211 -20.26 -6.18 5.93
N TYR A 212 -20.13 -5.10 5.16
CA TYR A 212 -19.65 -3.79 5.62
C TYR A 212 -20.84 -2.91 5.99
N SER A 213 -21.02 -2.66 7.29
CA SER A 213 -22.17 -1.89 7.78
C SER A 213 -22.07 -0.40 7.48
N ASP A 214 -23.23 0.26 7.35
CA ASP A 214 -23.35 1.69 7.09
C ASP A 214 -22.56 2.53 8.13
N ALA A 215 -22.69 2.17 9.42
CA ALA A 215 -21.96 2.84 10.50
C ALA A 215 -20.44 2.66 10.40
N LEU A 216 -19.96 1.48 9.98
CA LEU A 216 -18.53 1.22 9.76
C LEU A 216 -18.01 2.09 8.60
N MET A 217 -18.74 2.16 7.49
CA MET A 217 -18.33 2.96 6.34
C MET A 217 -18.32 4.47 6.63
N ASP A 218 -19.25 4.95 7.46
CA ASP A 218 -19.38 6.38 7.79
C ASP A 218 -18.39 6.84 8.86
N GLN A 219 -18.23 6.07 9.93
CA GLN A 219 -17.42 6.47 11.08
C GLN A 219 -15.94 6.19 10.83
N LEU A 220 -15.65 4.98 10.37
CA LEU A 220 -14.28 4.48 10.28
C LEU A 220 -13.62 4.79 8.95
N ARG A 221 -14.43 4.93 7.89
CA ARG A 221 -13.97 5.24 6.52
C ARG A 221 -12.71 4.46 6.14
N PRO A 222 -12.76 3.11 6.19
CA PRO A 222 -11.62 2.25 5.90
C PRO A 222 -11.10 2.51 4.49
N HIS A 223 -9.82 2.24 4.23
CA HIS A 223 -9.29 2.45 2.88
C HIS A 223 -9.91 1.47 1.90
N ILE A 224 -10.31 1.94 0.72
CA ILE A 224 -10.81 1.09 -0.36
C ILE A 224 -9.70 1.02 -1.41
N LYS A 225 -9.02 -0.12 -1.50
CA LYS A 225 -7.97 -0.37 -2.49
C LYS A 225 -8.60 -1.01 -3.71
N ILE A 226 -8.24 -0.49 -4.87
CA ILE A 226 -8.54 -1.12 -6.16
C ILE A 226 -7.25 -1.54 -6.85
N SER A 227 -7.33 -2.60 -7.65
CA SER A 227 -6.31 -2.92 -8.63
C SER A 227 -6.90 -3.57 -9.88
N ASP A 228 -6.19 -3.46 -10.99
CA ASP A 228 -6.56 -4.11 -12.24
C ASP A 228 -5.31 -4.40 -13.06
N TRP A 229 -5.36 -5.46 -13.86
CA TRP A 229 -4.27 -5.85 -14.74
C TRP A 229 -4.71 -5.82 -16.18
N TYR A 230 -3.90 -5.20 -17.05
CA TYR A 230 -4.21 -5.05 -18.46
C TYR A 230 -2.96 -5.16 -19.35
N THR A 231 -3.14 -5.63 -20.58
CA THR A 231 -2.10 -5.65 -21.62
C THR A 231 -2.77 -5.63 -23.02
N PRO A 232 -2.18 -5.01 -24.04
CA PRO A 232 -2.73 -5.06 -25.40
C PRO A 232 -2.77 -6.47 -25.99
N LEU A 233 -3.75 -6.68 -26.88
CA LEU A 233 -3.96 -7.97 -27.55
C LEU A 233 -2.97 -8.20 -28.71
N SER A 234 -2.60 -7.13 -29.42
CA SER A 234 -1.84 -7.17 -30.67
C SER A 234 -0.83 -6.03 -30.76
N ASP A 235 0.04 -6.11 -31.77
CA ASP A 235 1.00 -5.07 -32.15
C ASP A 235 0.33 -3.85 -32.79
N TYR A 236 -0.99 -3.69 -32.72
CA TYR A 236 -1.70 -2.52 -33.21
C TYR A 236 -2.13 -1.64 -32.04
N GLY A 237 -2.50 -0.40 -32.33
CA GLY A 237 -2.92 0.53 -31.27
C GLY A 237 -4.10 -0.03 -30.48
N SER A 238 -3.98 -0.04 -29.16
CA SER A 238 -5.04 -0.46 -28.23
C SER A 238 -5.29 0.61 -27.17
N GLN A 239 -6.51 0.64 -26.65
CA GLN A 239 -6.91 1.56 -25.59
C GLN A 239 -7.42 0.79 -24.38
N TYR A 240 -6.95 1.15 -23.19
CA TYR A 240 -7.49 0.72 -21.90
C TYR A 240 -8.17 1.87 -21.15
N GLN A 241 -9.27 1.56 -20.47
CA GLN A 241 -10.04 2.50 -19.68
C GLN A 241 -10.52 1.84 -18.38
N LEU A 242 -10.38 2.57 -17.27
CA LEU A 242 -10.89 2.22 -15.94
C LEU A 242 -11.66 3.41 -15.36
N SER A 243 -12.76 3.13 -14.68
CA SER A 243 -13.57 4.07 -13.91
C SER A 243 -14.04 3.36 -12.65
N VAL A 244 -13.85 4.00 -11.50
CA VAL A 244 -14.38 3.50 -10.23
C VAL A 244 -15.06 4.62 -9.47
N ASP A 245 -16.32 4.41 -9.10
CA ASP A 245 -17.12 5.36 -8.33
C ASP A 245 -17.50 4.79 -6.98
N LEU A 246 -17.28 5.58 -5.92
CA LEU A 246 -17.88 5.37 -4.61
C LEU A 246 -19.22 6.10 -4.60
N LEU A 247 -20.30 5.37 -4.33
CA LEU A 247 -21.66 5.86 -4.47
C LEU A 247 -22.42 5.91 -3.14
N ASP A 248 -23.33 6.87 -3.02
CA ASP A 248 -24.27 6.99 -1.89
C ASP A 248 -25.43 5.98 -1.96
N GLN A 249 -26.39 6.08 -1.03
CA GLN A 249 -27.55 5.19 -0.96
C GLN A 249 -28.46 5.30 -2.21
N GLU A 250 -28.51 6.48 -2.81
CA GLU A 250 -29.24 6.82 -4.03
C GLU A 250 -28.44 6.52 -5.30
N LYS A 251 -27.23 5.98 -5.17
CA LYS A 251 -26.26 5.68 -6.23
C LYS A 251 -25.65 6.91 -6.92
N ASN A 252 -25.63 8.07 -6.27
CA ASN A 252 -24.90 9.23 -6.74
C ASN A 252 -23.41 9.12 -6.38
N PRO A 253 -22.50 9.61 -7.23
CA PRO A 253 -21.07 9.57 -6.96
C PRO A 253 -20.66 10.52 -5.83
N ILE A 254 -20.03 9.97 -4.79
CA ILE A 254 -19.39 10.70 -3.70
C ILE A 254 -17.92 10.98 -4.04
N SER A 255 -17.21 9.97 -4.55
CA SER A 255 -15.80 10.07 -4.94
C SER A 255 -15.56 9.19 -6.14
N THR A 256 -14.77 9.68 -7.09
CA THR A 256 -14.56 8.97 -8.35
C THR A 256 -13.09 8.90 -8.71
N TYR A 257 -12.71 7.81 -9.36
CA TYR A 257 -11.38 7.59 -9.90
C TYR A 257 -11.51 7.26 -11.37
N HIS A 258 -11.08 8.22 -12.19
CA HIS A 258 -11.13 8.17 -13.65
C HIS A 258 -9.75 8.50 -14.21
N PRO A 259 -8.80 7.54 -14.21
CA PRO A 259 -7.52 7.75 -14.85
C PRO A 259 -7.73 8.07 -16.34
N TYR A 260 -6.82 8.84 -16.91
CA TYR A 260 -6.82 9.07 -18.35
C TYR A 260 -6.75 7.73 -19.09
N LYS A 261 -7.41 7.66 -20.25
CA LYS A 261 -7.36 6.47 -21.10
C LYS A 261 -5.91 6.18 -21.46
N ILE A 262 -5.51 4.92 -21.32
CA ILE A 262 -4.14 4.49 -21.60
C ILE A 262 -4.09 3.99 -23.03
N PHE A 263 -3.14 4.50 -23.81
CA PHE A 263 -2.99 4.18 -25.23
C PHE A 263 -1.69 3.41 -25.44
N PHE A 264 -1.79 2.31 -26.18
CA PHE A 264 -0.66 1.49 -26.58
C PHE A 264 -0.30 1.78 -28.04
N GLN A 265 1.00 1.81 -28.33
CA GLN A 265 1.52 2.02 -29.68
C GLN A 265 1.80 0.69 -30.38
N SER A 266 1.86 0.73 -31.71
CA SER A 266 2.06 -0.44 -32.54
C SER A 266 3.50 -0.97 -32.45
N GLY A 267 3.68 -2.30 -32.41
CA GLY A 267 4.98 -2.97 -32.57
C GLY A 267 5.82 -3.24 -31.31
N ASN A 268 5.21 -3.22 -30.11
CA ASN A 268 5.90 -3.52 -28.85
C ASN A 268 5.23 -4.69 -28.12
N ASP A 269 6.03 -5.64 -27.63
CA ASP A 269 5.55 -6.76 -26.80
C ASP A 269 5.37 -6.27 -25.35
N TYR A 270 4.12 -5.96 -24.98
CA TYR A 270 3.83 -5.33 -23.68
C TYR A 270 3.57 -6.37 -22.59
N PRO A 271 4.29 -6.33 -21.45
CA PRO A 271 3.96 -7.16 -20.30
C PRO A 271 2.62 -6.73 -19.68
N TRP A 272 2.08 -7.58 -18.82
CA TRP A 272 0.96 -7.20 -17.96
C TRP A 272 1.28 -5.95 -17.13
N CYS A 273 0.47 -4.92 -17.29
CA CYS A 273 0.57 -3.67 -16.54
C CYS A 273 -0.45 -3.70 -15.39
N GLN A 274 -0.03 -3.28 -14.19
CA GLN A 274 -0.93 -3.13 -13.05
C GLN A 274 -1.27 -1.66 -12.83
N ILE A 275 -2.56 -1.36 -12.70
CA ILE A 275 -3.04 -0.10 -12.14
C ILE A 275 -3.57 -0.35 -10.73
N SER A 276 -3.24 0.51 -9.78
CA SER A 276 -3.77 0.44 -8.42
C SER A 276 -4.01 1.83 -7.87
N TYR A 277 -5.11 1.97 -7.12
CA TYR A 277 -5.50 3.21 -6.47
C TYR A 277 -6.14 2.91 -5.11
N VAL A 278 -6.04 3.86 -4.18
CA VAL A 278 -6.62 3.71 -2.85
C VAL A 278 -7.45 4.94 -2.54
N PHE A 279 -8.76 4.76 -2.37
CA PHE A 279 -9.62 5.82 -1.86
C PHE A 279 -9.37 6.00 -0.36
N ARG A 280 -9.12 7.25 0.02
CA ARG A 280 -8.87 7.68 1.40
C ARG A 280 -9.74 8.89 1.67
N ASN A 281 -10.21 9.02 2.91
CA ASN A 281 -10.94 10.20 3.37
C ASN A 281 -12.13 10.61 2.47
N TYR A 282 -12.82 9.64 1.87
CA TYR A 282 -13.87 9.84 0.87
C TYR A 282 -15.21 10.38 1.42
N GLY A 283 -15.23 10.90 2.67
CA GLY A 283 -16.44 11.34 3.35
C GLY A 283 -17.36 10.20 3.81
N PRO A 284 -18.38 10.49 4.63
CA PRO A 284 -19.42 9.52 4.98
C PRO A 284 -20.39 9.31 3.81
N GLY A 285 -21.20 8.24 3.89
CA GLY A 285 -22.31 7.99 2.98
C GLY A 285 -22.06 6.94 1.91
N VAL A 286 -20.84 6.40 1.78
CA VAL A 286 -20.53 5.37 0.77
C VAL A 286 -21.27 4.07 1.08
N ARG A 287 -22.06 3.58 0.12
CA ARG A 287 -22.85 2.33 0.20
C ARG A 287 -22.59 1.38 -0.94
N PHE A 288 -22.23 1.90 -2.11
CA PHE A 288 -21.90 1.07 -3.26
C PHE A 288 -20.55 1.47 -3.86
N ILE A 289 -19.93 0.51 -4.55
CA ILE A 289 -18.76 0.75 -5.40
C ILE A 289 -19.12 0.28 -6.79
N ARG A 290 -19.09 1.18 -7.77
CA ARG A 290 -19.19 0.82 -9.18
C ARG A 290 -17.80 0.72 -9.76
N PHE A 291 -17.44 -0.45 -10.27
CA PHE A 291 -16.16 -0.70 -10.92
C PHE A 291 -16.41 -1.00 -12.40
N THR A 292 -15.91 -0.16 -13.29
CA THR A 292 -16.11 -0.25 -14.73
C THR A 292 -14.77 -0.22 -15.44
N HIS A 293 -14.50 -1.20 -16.29
CA HIS A 293 -13.26 -1.25 -17.05
C HIS A 293 -13.45 -1.86 -18.43
N GLY A 294 -12.47 -1.65 -19.30
CA GLY A 294 -12.47 -2.20 -20.63
C GLY A 294 -11.51 -1.47 -21.56
N GLY A 295 -11.81 -1.54 -22.84
CA GLY A 295 -10.91 -1.05 -23.87
C GLY A 295 -11.42 -1.34 -25.27
N GLY A 296 -10.65 -0.92 -26.26
CA GLY A 296 -11.04 -1.11 -27.67
C GLY A 296 -9.86 -0.96 -28.62
N TRP A 297 -10.19 -0.67 -29.88
CA TRP A 297 -9.29 -0.54 -31.04
C TRP A 297 -8.79 -1.87 -31.59
N SER A 298 -7.71 -2.42 -31.07
CA SER A 298 -7.15 -3.68 -31.55
C SER A 298 -7.18 -4.77 -30.47
N GLY A 299 -8.01 -4.54 -29.44
CA GLY A 299 -8.22 -5.43 -28.31
C GLY A 299 -7.29 -5.16 -27.12
N ILE A 300 -7.84 -5.30 -25.90
CA ILE A 300 -7.11 -5.32 -24.64
C ILE A 300 -7.43 -6.62 -23.90
N ARG A 301 -6.43 -7.20 -23.26
CA ARG A 301 -6.58 -8.26 -22.27
C ARG A 301 -6.68 -7.64 -20.89
N ILE A 302 -7.62 -8.10 -20.07
CA ILE A 302 -7.83 -7.62 -18.70
C ILE A 302 -8.09 -8.81 -17.78
N THR A 303 -7.51 -8.83 -16.59
CA THR A 303 -7.75 -9.89 -15.61
C THR A 303 -7.36 -9.47 -14.19
N ASN A 304 -7.63 -10.33 -13.22
CA ASN A 304 -7.20 -10.23 -11.83
C ASN A 304 -7.54 -8.88 -11.16
N SER A 305 -8.68 -8.31 -11.54
CA SER A 305 -9.21 -7.07 -10.96
C SER A 305 -9.55 -7.30 -9.49
N SER A 306 -9.26 -6.32 -8.62
CA SER A 306 -9.64 -6.40 -7.22
C SER A 306 -10.20 -5.11 -6.65
N VAL A 307 -11.17 -5.28 -5.74
CA VAL A 307 -11.63 -4.24 -4.82
C VAL A 307 -11.55 -4.83 -3.42
N GLU A 308 -10.76 -4.21 -2.54
CA GLU A 308 -10.52 -4.67 -1.17
C GLU A 308 -10.76 -3.52 -0.19
N ILE A 309 -11.40 -3.81 0.94
CA ILE A 309 -11.51 -2.88 2.07
C ILE A 309 -10.41 -3.21 3.07
N CYS A 310 -9.49 -2.28 3.26
CA CYS A 310 -8.34 -2.42 4.14
C CYS A 310 -8.57 -1.67 5.47
N PRO A 311 -8.09 -2.21 6.61
CA PRO A 311 -8.05 -1.46 7.85
C PRO A 311 -7.35 -0.11 7.68
N ALA A 312 -7.94 0.96 8.21
CA ALA A 312 -7.29 2.27 8.24
C ALA A 312 -5.93 2.23 8.98
N ALA A 313 -5.75 1.27 9.90
CA ALA A 313 -4.49 0.98 10.58
C ALA A 313 -3.38 0.43 9.66
N GLU A 314 -3.70 -0.04 8.44
CA GLU A 314 -2.72 -0.30 7.37
C GLU A 314 -2.31 1.01 6.66
N ARG A 315 -2.08 2.08 7.42
CA ARG A 315 -1.58 3.39 6.94
C ARG A 315 -0.20 3.30 6.26
N LEU A 316 0.44 2.13 6.22
CA LEU A 316 1.82 1.91 5.79
C LEU A 316 2.01 1.07 4.52
N ARG A 317 1.01 0.98 3.63
CA ARG A 317 1.30 0.76 2.20
C ARG A 317 1.22 2.03 1.37
N CYS A 318 1.45 3.18 2.01
CA CYS A 318 1.49 4.47 1.35
C CYS A 318 2.93 4.87 1.02
N THR A 319 3.56 4.14 0.11
CA THR A 319 4.67 4.72 -0.65
C THR A 319 4.10 5.04 -2.01
N LYS A 320 3.79 6.31 -2.28
CA LYS A 320 3.78 6.73 -3.69
C LYS A 320 5.13 6.29 -4.27
N PRO A 321 5.17 5.56 -5.40
CA PRO A 321 6.40 4.96 -5.89
C PRO A 321 7.47 6.01 -6.21
N ASN A 322 7.06 7.25 -6.45
CA ASN A 322 7.94 8.41 -6.54
C ASN A 322 7.16 9.67 -6.13
N LEU A 323 7.76 10.51 -5.27
CA LEU A 323 7.20 11.80 -4.87
C LEU A 323 7.51 12.93 -5.86
N LEU A 324 8.47 12.71 -6.77
CA LEU A 324 8.77 13.66 -7.84
C LEU A 324 7.75 13.55 -8.98
N ARG A 325 7.26 14.71 -9.43
CA ARG A 325 6.46 14.84 -10.64
C ARG A 325 7.36 14.96 -11.86
N ASN A 326 6.96 14.29 -12.95
CA ASN A 326 7.66 14.31 -14.24
C ASN A 326 9.19 14.05 -14.09
N PRO A 327 9.59 12.92 -13.50
CA PRO A 327 11.00 12.61 -13.27
C PRO A 327 11.79 12.28 -14.55
N SER A 328 11.07 11.88 -15.60
CA SER A 328 11.65 11.34 -16.84
C SER A 328 11.44 12.23 -18.06
N ALA A 329 11.12 13.51 -17.86
CA ALA A 329 10.94 14.51 -18.92
C ALA A 329 9.83 14.22 -19.95
N GLN A 330 8.91 13.29 -19.66
CA GLN A 330 7.78 12.95 -20.55
C GLN A 330 6.85 14.17 -20.77
N ASP A 331 6.69 15.02 -19.75
CA ASP A 331 5.87 16.24 -19.82
C ASP A 331 6.71 17.50 -20.01
N GLY A 332 7.87 17.39 -20.66
CA GLY A 332 8.82 18.49 -20.80
C GLY A 332 9.34 18.97 -19.44
N LEU A 333 9.37 20.27 -19.18
CA LEU A 333 9.81 20.86 -17.89
C LEU A 333 8.66 21.06 -16.88
N ARG A 334 7.44 20.59 -17.19
CA ARG A 334 6.29 20.74 -16.29
C ARG A 334 6.57 20.08 -14.93
N GLY A 335 6.16 20.74 -13.85
CA GLY A 335 6.42 20.28 -12.48
C GLY A 335 7.81 20.64 -11.93
N TRP A 336 8.70 21.21 -12.74
CA TRP A 336 10.02 21.67 -12.31
C TRP A 336 10.11 23.19 -12.30
N LYS A 337 10.63 23.76 -11.21
CA LYS A 337 11.01 25.17 -11.15
C LYS A 337 12.44 25.33 -11.61
N ILE A 338 12.66 26.09 -12.68
CA ILE A 338 14.01 26.38 -13.17
C ILE A 338 14.69 27.37 -12.23
N VAL A 339 15.90 27.02 -11.78
CA VAL A 339 16.74 27.80 -10.88
C VAL A 339 17.84 28.52 -11.67
N GLY A 340 18.39 27.83 -12.68
CA GLY A 340 19.28 28.39 -13.68
C GLY A 340 18.99 27.74 -15.03
N SER A 341 18.93 28.52 -16.09
CA SER A 341 18.62 28.02 -17.43
C SER A 341 19.87 27.82 -18.30
N GLY A 342 21.08 28.09 -17.81
CA GLY A 342 22.22 28.27 -18.70
C GLY A 342 21.92 29.35 -19.76
N ARG A 343 22.65 29.36 -20.87
CA ARG A 343 22.40 30.33 -21.95
C ARG A 343 21.33 29.85 -22.93
N ASP A 344 21.41 28.60 -23.40
CA ASP A 344 20.48 28.08 -24.40
C ASP A 344 19.27 27.33 -23.81
N CYS A 345 19.05 27.43 -22.50
CA CYS A 345 17.95 26.75 -21.80
C CYS A 345 18.07 25.22 -21.75
N TRP A 346 17.17 24.61 -20.99
CA TRP A 346 16.99 23.15 -20.95
C TRP A 346 16.25 22.66 -22.19
N VAL A 347 16.68 21.53 -22.75
CA VAL A 347 15.91 20.81 -23.77
C VAL A 347 15.62 19.38 -23.34
N ILE A 348 14.65 18.78 -24.01
CA ILE A 348 14.32 17.37 -23.83
C ILE A 348 15.06 16.57 -24.90
N GLY A 349 15.83 15.59 -24.45
CA GLY A 349 16.54 14.65 -25.33
C GLY A 349 15.89 13.29 -25.30
N GLU A 350 15.91 12.59 -26.43
CA GLU A 350 15.50 11.19 -26.51
C GLU A 350 16.66 10.26 -26.16
N ASN A 351 16.37 9.23 -25.37
CA ASN A 351 17.30 8.18 -25.01
C ASN A 351 17.27 7.11 -26.09
N ARG A 352 18.36 6.99 -26.86
CA ARG A 352 18.53 5.93 -27.88
C ARG A 352 18.71 4.52 -27.30
N LYS A 353 18.95 4.41 -25.99
CA LYS A 353 19.04 3.15 -25.25
C LYS A 353 18.20 3.28 -23.96
N PRO A 354 17.28 2.34 -23.67
CA PRO A 354 16.41 2.41 -22.49
C PRO A 354 17.20 2.16 -21.21
N ILE A 355 17.07 3.03 -20.20
CA ILE A 355 17.65 2.85 -18.86
C ILE A 355 16.75 3.44 -17.77
N PRO A 356 16.38 2.67 -16.73
CA PRO A 356 16.02 1.25 -16.74
C PRO A 356 14.63 1.07 -17.38
N ASP A 357 14.60 0.28 -18.46
CA ASP A 357 13.49 -0.37 -19.18
C ASP A 357 12.28 0.40 -19.74
N LEU A 358 12.01 1.65 -19.37
CA LEU A 358 10.85 2.40 -19.96
C LEU A 358 11.10 3.90 -20.18
N VAL A 359 12.28 4.42 -19.80
CA VAL A 359 12.56 5.87 -19.83
C VAL A 359 13.18 6.30 -21.16
N THR A 360 12.33 6.80 -22.05
CA THR A 360 12.69 7.24 -23.41
C THR A 360 13.14 8.70 -23.51
N SER A 361 12.96 9.50 -22.45
CA SER A 361 13.28 10.93 -22.45
C SER A 361 14.21 11.32 -21.30
N CYS A 362 14.96 12.40 -21.49
CA CYS A 362 15.83 13.00 -20.48
C CYS A 362 15.85 14.51 -20.60
N PHE A 363 16.28 15.18 -19.54
CA PHE A 363 16.57 16.60 -19.55
C PHE A 363 18.04 16.82 -19.93
N VAL A 364 18.32 17.73 -20.86
CA VAL A 364 19.67 18.03 -21.33
C VAL A 364 20.03 19.48 -21.01
N THR A 365 21.17 19.68 -20.35
CA THR A 365 21.67 21.01 -20.02
C THR A 365 22.46 21.64 -21.17
N SER A 366 22.58 22.96 -21.11
CA SER A 366 23.42 23.76 -22.01
C SER A 366 24.85 23.91 -21.45
N TYR A 367 25.62 24.84 -21.99
CA TYR A 367 27.00 25.18 -21.62
C TYR A 367 27.12 26.15 -20.43
N GLY A 368 26.05 26.88 -20.14
CA GLY A 368 25.91 27.61 -18.87
C GLY A 368 25.27 26.73 -17.80
N LEU A 369 25.44 27.09 -16.53
CA LEU A 369 24.86 26.34 -15.41
C LEU A 369 23.33 26.24 -15.51
N CYS A 370 22.84 25.03 -15.75
CA CYS A 370 21.43 24.70 -15.78
C CYS A 370 21.06 23.95 -14.49
N LEU A 371 20.11 24.49 -13.73
CA LEU A 371 19.60 23.87 -12.50
C LEU A 371 18.07 23.90 -12.52
N LYS A 372 17.45 22.80 -12.11
CA LYS A 372 16.00 22.72 -11.87
C LYS A 372 15.72 22.11 -10.51
N ARG A 373 14.60 22.51 -9.90
CA ARG A 373 14.19 22.05 -8.57
C ARG A 373 12.73 21.71 -8.47
N GLN A 374 12.40 20.80 -7.55
CA GLN A 374 11.03 20.53 -7.10
C GLN A 374 10.98 20.60 -5.58
N LEU A 375 9.89 21.17 -5.05
CA LEU A 375 9.61 21.23 -3.62
C LEU A 375 8.44 20.29 -3.34
N ILE A 376 8.70 19.24 -2.57
CA ILE A 376 7.71 18.25 -2.17
C ILE A 376 7.16 18.66 -0.80
N ASP A 377 5.84 18.72 -0.69
CA ASP A 377 5.10 18.97 0.54
C ASP A 377 4.63 17.62 1.10
N LEU A 378 5.27 17.17 2.18
CA LEU A 378 5.07 15.82 2.70
C LEU A 378 3.65 15.59 3.20
N ASN A 379 3.05 16.62 3.82
CA ASN A 379 1.68 16.56 4.33
C ASN A 379 0.68 16.36 3.17
N LYS A 380 0.84 17.14 2.09
CA LYS A 380 0.02 16.98 0.87
C LYS A 380 0.24 15.65 0.16
N GLU A 381 1.45 15.10 0.25
CA GLU A 381 1.76 13.79 -0.33
C GLU A 381 1.23 12.62 0.52
N GLY A 382 0.74 12.89 1.74
CA GLY A 382 0.08 11.92 2.62
C GLY A 382 0.87 11.52 3.87
N TYR A 383 2.00 12.18 4.14
CA TYR A 383 2.86 11.92 5.29
C TYR A 383 2.64 12.99 6.36
N SER A 384 1.98 12.63 7.46
CA SER A 384 1.64 13.58 8.52
C SER A 384 2.88 14.05 9.29
N ASP A 385 2.80 15.26 9.83
CA ASP A 385 3.80 15.88 10.68
C ASP A 385 4.22 14.96 11.85
N THR A 386 3.25 14.40 12.56
CA THR A 386 3.48 13.46 13.67
C THR A 386 4.22 12.20 13.23
N PHE A 387 3.89 11.69 12.04
CA PHE A 387 4.55 10.52 11.47
C PHE A 387 6.00 10.83 11.12
N MET A 388 6.27 11.96 10.45
CA MET A 388 7.63 12.35 10.09
C MET A 388 8.50 12.62 11.32
N ASP A 389 7.91 13.07 12.43
CA ASP A 389 8.62 13.39 13.67
C ASP A 389 8.94 12.14 14.52
N GLN A 390 7.95 11.27 14.72
CA GLN A 390 8.07 10.13 15.63
C GLN A 390 8.70 8.91 14.95
N VAL A 391 8.36 8.67 13.69
CA VAL A 391 8.78 7.46 12.97
C VAL A 391 10.10 7.69 12.22
N GLN A 392 10.30 8.89 11.70
CA GLN A 392 11.47 9.24 10.87
C GLN A 392 11.79 8.17 9.81
N PRO A 393 10.83 7.82 8.93
CA PRO A 393 11.02 6.79 7.90
C PRO A 393 12.21 7.13 6.99
N HIS A 394 12.87 6.12 6.42
CA HIS A 394 13.96 6.38 5.48
C HIS A 394 13.46 7.11 4.23
N ILE A 395 14.22 8.12 3.81
CA ILE A 395 13.96 8.87 2.57
C ILE A 395 15.08 8.55 1.60
N LYS A 396 14.82 7.69 0.60
CA LYS A 396 15.76 7.39 -0.49
C LYS A 396 15.55 8.35 -1.62
N ILE A 397 16.66 8.85 -2.15
CA ILE A 397 16.69 9.59 -3.40
C ILE A 397 17.53 8.83 -4.40
N SER A 398 17.15 8.92 -5.67
CA SER A 398 18.00 8.51 -6.78
C SER A 398 17.90 9.49 -7.94
N ASP A 399 18.93 9.55 -8.76
CA ASP A 399 18.97 10.36 -9.97
C ASP A 399 19.90 9.73 -10.99
N TRP A 400 19.50 9.67 -12.24
CA TRP A 400 20.32 9.10 -13.31
C TRP A 400 20.91 10.21 -14.14
N TYR A 401 22.22 10.14 -14.41
CA TYR A 401 22.93 11.14 -15.20
C TYR A 401 23.88 10.52 -16.23
N SER A 402 24.10 11.22 -17.34
CA SER A 402 25.01 10.81 -18.41
C SER A 402 25.56 12.01 -19.17
N GLN A 403 26.80 11.91 -19.61
CA GLN A 403 27.38 12.85 -20.58
C GLN A 403 27.00 12.50 -22.02
N ARG A 404 27.34 13.39 -22.96
CA ARG A 404 27.35 13.10 -24.40
C ARG A 404 28.69 12.44 -24.78
N TYR A 405 28.76 11.76 -25.93
CA TYR A 405 29.98 11.05 -26.34
C TYR A 405 31.14 11.99 -26.72
N ASP A 406 30.81 13.20 -27.20
CA ASP A 406 31.75 14.15 -27.80
C ASP A 406 32.04 15.38 -26.92
N CYS A 407 31.48 15.46 -25.72
CA CYS A 407 31.72 16.58 -24.81
C CYS A 407 31.69 16.12 -23.35
N GLY A 408 32.64 16.63 -22.55
CA GLY A 408 32.64 16.44 -21.11
C GLY A 408 31.61 17.35 -20.43
N SER A 409 31.05 16.89 -19.31
CA SER A 409 29.99 17.62 -18.59
C SER A 409 30.18 17.54 -17.08
N GLU A 410 29.73 18.58 -16.39
CA GLU A 410 29.64 18.62 -14.93
C GLU A 410 28.22 18.27 -14.48
N TYR A 411 28.08 17.39 -13.50
CA TYR A 411 26.82 17.04 -12.83
C TYR A 411 26.85 17.50 -11.37
N GLN A 412 25.72 18.03 -10.89
CA GLN A 412 25.52 18.37 -9.49
C GLN A 412 24.08 18.09 -9.02
N ILE A 413 23.97 17.70 -7.75
CA ILE A 413 22.71 17.45 -7.05
C ILE A 413 22.77 18.03 -5.64
N CYS A 414 21.66 18.58 -5.16
CA CYS A 414 21.46 19.01 -3.80
C CYS A 414 20.04 18.67 -3.36
N VAL A 415 19.92 17.83 -2.32
CA VAL A 415 18.65 17.45 -1.71
C VAL A 415 18.62 17.89 -0.26
N GLU A 416 17.58 18.63 0.11
CA GLU A 416 17.45 19.18 1.46
C GLU A 416 16.12 18.74 2.09
N LEU A 417 16.20 18.21 3.31
CA LEU A 417 15.05 18.00 4.19
C LEU A 417 14.81 19.30 4.95
N LEU A 418 13.61 19.86 4.83
CA LEU A 418 13.30 21.20 5.33
C LEU A 418 12.23 21.19 6.42
N ASP A 419 12.33 22.15 7.34
CA ASP A 419 11.32 22.40 8.37
C ASP A 419 10.06 23.10 7.84
N GLN A 420 9.09 23.36 8.72
CA GLN A 420 7.85 24.09 8.38
C GLN A 420 8.11 25.49 7.77
N ARG A 421 9.21 26.14 8.14
CA ARG A 421 9.64 27.45 7.65
C ARG A 421 10.51 27.34 6.38
N LYS A 422 10.72 26.13 5.86
CA LYS A 422 11.57 25.77 4.72
C LYS A 422 13.07 25.98 4.97
N ASN A 423 13.50 25.96 6.23
CA ASN A 423 14.91 25.94 6.59
C ASN A 423 15.48 24.52 6.50
N PRO A 424 16.73 24.33 6.05
CA PRO A 424 17.34 23.00 5.99
C PRO A 424 17.59 22.40 7.37
N ILE A 425 17.13 21.16 7.56
CA ILE A 425 17.42 20.30 8.71
C ILE A 425 18.57 19.35 8.36
N LYS A 426 18.51 18.73 7.17
CA LYS A 426 19.57 17.89 6.61
C LYS A 426 19.75 18.19 5.14
N THR A 427 21.01 18.13 4.69
CA THR A 427 21.40 18.39 3.31
C THR A 427 22.29 17.27 2.81
N PHE A 428 21.94 16.72 1.65
CA PHE A 428 22.81 15.87 0.85
C PHE A 428 23.27 16.67 -0.36
N GLN A 429 24.56 16.96 -0.41
CA GLN A 429 25.21 17.66 -1.51
C GLN A 429 26.62 17.07 -1.68
N PRO A 430 26.77 16.04 -2.54
CA PRO A 430 28.08 15.46 -2.81
C PRO A 430 28.92 16.45 -3.64
N GLU A 431 30.22 16.15 -3.75
CA GLU A 431 31.08 16.85 -4.70
C GLU A 431 30.57 16.71 -6.13
N LYS A 432 30.82 17.74 -6.94
CA LYS A 432 30.40 17.78 -8.34
C LYS A 432 31.11 16.69 -9.12
N VAL A 433 30.37 15.99 -9.98
CA VAL A 433 30.93 14.93 -10.81
C VAL A 433 31.35 15.53 -12.14
N ILE A 434 32.63 15.41 -12.49
CA ILE A 434 33.16 15.85 -13.78
C ILE A 434 33.36 14.62 -14.66
N LEU A 435 32.67 14.59 -15.79
CA LEU A 435 32.80 13.53 -16.79
C LEU A 435 33.61 14.07 -17.98
N SER A 436 34.67 13.36 -18.38
CA SER A 436 35.56 13.73 -19.48
C SER A 436 35.15 13.13 -20.82
N PHE A 437 35.50 13.82 -21.92
CA PHE A 437 35.28 13.33 -23.29
C PHE A 437 36.11 12.06 -23.57
N GLY A 438 35.58 11.15 -24.40
CA GLY A 438 36.27 9.90 -24.79
C GLY A 438 35.83 8.63 -24.05
N ASN A 439 34.98 8.75 -23.02
CA ASN A 439 34.35 7.59 -22.38
C ASN A 439 33.11 7.13 -23.16
N SER A 440 32.87 5.81 -23.23
CA SER A 440 31.61 5.24 -23.74
C SER A 440 30.41 5.88 -23.02
N VAL A 441 29.38 6.29 -23.75
CA VAL A 441 28.15 6.89 -23.17
C VAL A 441 27.48 5.88 -22.25
N LYS A 442 27.71 6.04 -20.95
CA LYS A 442 27.16 5.24 -19.87
C LYS A 442 26.34 6.15 -18.96
N TRP A 443 25.20 5.63 -18.50
CA TRP A 443 24.41 6.28 -17.46
C TRP A 443 24.88 5.83 -16.09
N TYR A 444 24.91 6.77 -15.17
CA TYR A 444 25.32 6.55 -13.78
C TYR A 444 24.14 6.86 -12.86
N GLU A 445 23.97 6.07 -11.81
CA GLU A 445 22.99 6.31 -10.75
C GLU A 445 23.67 7.01 -9.56
N MET A 446 23.14 8.17 -9.19
CA MET A 446 23.41 8.82 -7.91
C MET A 446 22.30 8.42 -6.93
N SER A 447 22.65 7.93 -5.74
CA SER A 447 21.63 7.60 -4.73
C SER A 447 22.08 7.96 -3.31
N HIS A 448 21.11 8.30 -2.46
CA HIS A 448 21.35 8.59 -1.05
C HIS A 448 20.13 8.21 -0.21
N VAL A 449 20.33 7.91 1.06
CA VAL A 449 19.27 7.61 2.01
C VAL A 449 19.44 8.47 3.25
N PHE A 450 18.48 9.36 3.51
CA PHE A 450 18.40 10.05 4.78
C PHE A 450 17.83 9.10 5.84
N LYS A 451 18.56 8.95 6.94
CA LYS A 451 18.17 8.19 8.12
C LYS A 451 18.35 9.05 9.35
N ASN A 452 17.57 8.81 10.40
CA ASN A 452 17.72 9.46 11.71
C ASN A 452 17.89 10.99 11.57
N TYR A 453 17.09 11.61 10.71
CA TYR A 453 17.25 13.01 10.33
C TYR A 453 16.70 13.99 11.38
N GLY A 454 16.09 13.48 12.44
CA GLY A 454 15.49 14.27 13.52
C GLY A 454 14.05 14.70 13.20
N PRO A 455 13.27 15.10 14.21
CA PRO A 455 11.92 15.61 13.99
C PRO A 455 11.94 16.96 13.27
N GLY A 456 10.80 17.34 12.70
CA GLY A 456 10.55 18.66 12.11
C GLY A 456 10.56 18.68 10.59
N VAL A 457 10.87 17.58 9.91
CA VAL A 457 10.87 17.52 8.43
C VAL A 457 9.45 17.63 7.88
N ARG A 458 9.22 18.61 7.00
CA ARG A 458 7.91 18.93 6.39
C ARG A 458 7.98 19.04 4.88
N PHE A 459 9.13 19.43 4.33
CA PHE A 459 9.33 19.50 2.89
C PHE A 459 10.63 18.82 2.48
N ILE A 460 10.67 18.39 1.22
CA ILE A 460 11.91 17.94 0.56
C ILE A 460 12.16 18.85 -0.63
N ARG A 461 13.32 19.48 -0.69
CA ARG A 461 13.77 20.27 -1.85
C ARG A 461 14.80 19.45 -2.62
N PHE A 462 14.43 19.04 -3.82
CA PHE A 462 15.29 18.28 -4.73
C PHE A 462 15.77 19.21 -5.86
N THR A 463 17.08 19.42 -5.98
CA THR A 463 17.68 20.27 -7.01
C THR A 463 18.79 19.49 -7.72
N HIS A 464 18.82 19.53 -9.05
CA HIS A 464 19.90 18.91 -9.82
C HIS A 464 20.12 19.62 -11.16
N GLY A 465 21.22 19.29 -11.81
CA GLY A 465 21.56 19.73 -13.15
C GLY A 465 23.06 19.82 -13.32
N GLY A 466 23.52 20.78 -14.11
CA GLY A 466 24.91 20.87 -14.52
C GLY A 466 25.12 21.73 -15.76
N ASN A 467 26.26 21.56 -16.38
CA ASN A 467 26.68 22.26 -17.60
C ASN A 467 27.69 21.43 -18.38
N ASP A 468 28.04 21.89 -19.57
CA ASP A 468 29.20 21.36 -20.26
C ASP A 468 30.52 21.88 -19.65
N THR A 469 31.62 21.26 -20.05
CA THR A 469 32.98 21.67 -19.65
C THR A 469 33.73 22.41 -20.76
N GLN A 470 33.21 22.38 -21.99
CA GLN A 470 33.88 22.93 -23.20
C GLN A 470 33.32 24.28 -23.65
N PHE A 471 32.25 24.77 -23.01
CA PHE A 471 31.56 26.01 -23.35
C PHE A 471 31.04 26.06 -24.79
N TRP A 472 30.60 24.92 -25.33
CA TRP A 472 30.14 24.82 -26.71
C TRP A 472 28.67 25.26 -26.82
N ALA A 473 28.41 26.21 -27.71
CA ALA A 473 27.06 26.69 -27.98
C ALA A 473 26.12 25.53 -28.35
N GLY A 474 24.99 25.39 -27.66
CA GLY A 474 24.04 24.28 -27.77
C GLY A 474 23.84 23.47 -26.48
N HIS A 475 23.42 22.21 -26.65
CA HIS A 475 23.00 21.30 -25.58
C HIS A 475 23.98 20.14 -25.40
N TYR A 476 25.22 20.50 -25.08
CA TYR A 476 26.34 19.57 -24.89
C TYR A 476 26.61 19.24 -23.41
N GLY A 477 25.80 19.75 -22.50
CA GLY A 477 25.97 19.52 -21.07
C GLY A 477 25.40 18.16 -20.61
N ILE A 478 25.27 18.02 -19.30
CA ILE A 478 24.81 16.78 -18.67
C ILE A 478 23.36 16.45 -19.04
N ARG A 479 23.08 15.16 -19.17
CA ARG A 479 21.74 14.60 -19.27
C ARG A 479 21.33 14.05 -17.92
N VAL A 480 20.10 14.35 -17.47
CA VAL A 480 19.53 13.82 -16.23
C VAL A 480 18.13 13.26 -16.47
N THR A 481 17.79 12.14 -15.83
CA THR A 481 16.45 11.52 -15.94
C THR A 481 16.17 10.56 -14.79
N ASN A 482 14.96 10.00 -14.76
CA ASN A 482 14.52 8.97 -13.82
C ASN A 482 14.80 9.31 -12.35
N SER A 483 14.67 10.59 -12.00
CA SER A 483 14.88 11.08 -10.63
C SER A 483 13.81 10.52 -9.71
N SER A 484 14.17 10.08 -8.50
CA SER A 484 13.20 9.58 -7.53
C SER A 484 13.40 10.13 -6.13
N VAL A 485 12.27 10.30 -5.43
CA VAL A 485 12.22 10.47 -3.98
C VAL A 485 11.19 9.49 -3.46
N VAL A 486 11.62 8.56 -2.61
CA VAL A 486 10.80 7.48 -2.07
C VAL A 486 10.94 7.44 -0.55
N ILE A 487 9.82 7.37 0.16
CA ILE A 487 9.78 7.22 1.61
C ILE A 487 9.39 5.79 1.93
N TYR A 488 10.12 5.12 2.81
CA TYR A 488 9.87 3.72 3.17
C TYR A 488 10.19 3.45 4.65
N PRO A 489 9.66 2.35 5.23
CA PRO A 489 9.82 2.05 6.65
C PRO A 489 11.29 1.94 7.07
N ALA A 490 11.60 2.40 8.29
CA ALA A 490 12.94 2.40 8.87
C ALA A 490 13.42 1.00 9.33
N ASP A 491 12.61 -0.04 9.15
CA ASP A 491 12.80 -1.34 9.79
C ASP A 491 13.93 -2.19 9.18
N GLU A 492 14.55 -3.05 10.01
CA GLU A 492 15.73 -3.84 9.66
C GLU A 492 15.48 -4.90 8.58
N SER A 493 14.22 -5.24 8.29
CA SER A 493 13.84 -6.13 7.20
C SER A 493 14.36 -5.67 5.83
N PHE A 494 14.59 -4.37 5.65
CA PHE A 494 15.14 -3.82 4.40
C PHE A 494 16.68 -3.79 4.34
N ARG A 495 17.40 -4.04 5.45
CA ARG A 495 18.86 -4.32 5.39
C ARG A 495 19.12 -5.60 4.60
N LEU A 496 18.20 -6.55 4.66
CA LEU A 496 18.26 -7.79 3.91
C LEU A 496 18.03 -7.51 2.41
N THR A 497 16.95 -6.83 2.02
CA THR A 497 16.51 -6.75 0.61
C THR A 497 17.38 -5.92 -0.36
N ASN A 498 18.48 -5.30 0.08
CA ASN A 498 19.33 -4.45 -0.79
C ASN A 498 20.85 -4.71 -0.65
N ARG A 499 21.26 -5.84 -0.08
CA ARG A 499 22.68 -6.25 -0.04
C ARG A 499 23.00 -7.20 -1.20
N ASN A 500 24.24 -7.15 -1.70
CA ASN A 500 24.72 -8.16 -2.63
C ASN A 500 24.86 -9.48 -1.87
N LEU A 501 24.18 -10.52 -2.33
CA LEU A 501 24.20 -11.85 -1.72
C LEU A 501 25.36 -12.71 -2.24
N LEU A 502 26.01 -12.30 -3.33
CA LEU A 502 27.24 -12.94 -3.79
C LEU A 502 28.39 -12.59 -2.85
N LYS A 503 29.04 -13.62 -2.33
CA LYS A 503 30.29 -13.54 -1.57
C LYS A 503 31.44 -13.34 -2.54
N ASN A 504 32.35 -12.41 -2.21
CA ASN A 504 33.53 -12.07 -3.01
C ASN A 504 33.21 -11.88 -4.52
N PRO A 505 32.29 -10.98 -4.90
CA PRO A 505 31.91 -10.77 -6.30
C PRO A 505 32.99 -10.06 -7.12
N SER A 506 33.99 -9.46 -6.46
CA SER A 506 35.04 -8.63 -7.07
C SER A 506 36.42 -9.27 -7.07
N ALA A 507 36.55 -10.56 -6.75
CA ALA A 507 37.83 -11.28 -6.71
C ALA A 507 38.87 -10.72 -5.72
N GLN A 508 38.45 -9.92 -4.75
CA GLN A 508 39.32 -9.32 -3.72
C GLN A 508 39.96 -10.39 -2.84
N GLU A 509 39.24 -11.49 -2.61
CA GLU A 509 39.69 -12.64 -1.83
C GLU A 509 40.04 -13.83 -2.74
N GLY A 510 40.46 -13.59 -3.98
CA GLY A 510 40.74 -14.65 -4.94
C GLY A 510 39.45 -15.32 -5.43
N LEU A 511 39.43 -16.65 -5.47
CA LEU A 511 38.26 -17.48 -5.80
C LEU A 511 37.46 -17.92 -4.54
N GLN A 512 37.79 -17.40 -3.35
CA GLN A 512 37.06 -17.77 -2.14
C GLN A 512 35.57 -17.42 -2.24
N GLY A 513 34.71 -18.33 -1.76
CA GLY A 513 33.26 -18.21 -1.85
C GLY A 513 32.65 -18.69 -3.16
N TRP A 514 33.46 -19.06 -4.17
CA TRP A 514 32.98 -19.61 -5.45
C TRP A 514 33.31 -21.09 -5.56
N GLU A 515 32.36 -21.88 -6.04
CA GLU A 515 32.57 -23.26 -6.45
C GLU A 515 33.00 -23.27 -7.93
N ILE A 516 34.11 -23.95 -8.24
CA ILE A 516 34.62 -24.01 -9.61
C ILE A 516 34.01 -25.22 -10.31
N VAL A 517 33.14 -24.95 -11.27
CA VAL A 517 32.41 -25.96 -12.04
C VAL A 517 33.26 -26.46 -13.21
N GLU A 518 34.02 -25.56 -13.84
CA GLU A 518 34.92 -25.90 -14.93
C GLU A 518 36.16 -25.01 -14.91
N ASP A 519 37.33 -25.58 -15.15
CA ASP A 519 38.62 -24.94 -14.97
C ASP A 519 39.58 -25.23 -16.13
N GLY A 520 39.11 -24.94 -17.35
CA GLY A 520 39.81 -25.23 -18.59
C GLY A 520 41.03 -24.34 -18.85
N GLY A 521 41.97 -24.84 -19.65
CA GLY A 521 43.19 -24.12 -20.04
C GLY A 521 44.16 -23.89 -18.87
N ASP A 522 44.64 -22.66 -18.73
CA ASP A 522 45.53 -22.22 -17.64
C ASP A 522 44.79 -21.90 -16.33
N ARG A 523 43.52 -22.32 -16.21
CA ARG A 523 42.66 -22.20 -15.02
C ARG A 523 42.19 -20.77 -14.72
N TRP A 524 41.27 -20.66 -13.76
CA TRP A 524 40.85 -19.40 -13.18
C TRP A 524 42.01 -18.72 -12.44
N VAL A 525 42.27 -17.47 -12.80
CA VAL A 525 43.21 -16.61 -12.07
C VAL A 525 42.52 -15.29 -11.70
N THR A 526 43.07 -14.57 -10.73
CA THR A 526 42.62 -13.22 -10.41
C THR A 526 43.61 -12.20 -10.92
N GLY A 527 43.10 -11.13 -11.53
CA GLY A 527 43.89 -10.06 -12.14
C GLY A 527 43.65 -8.73 -11.46
N GLY A 528 44.65 -7.84 -11.55
CA GLY A 528 44.45 -6.43 -11.23
C GLY A 528 43.61 -5.77 -12.31
N ASN A 529 42.60 -4.98 -11.91
CA ASN A 529 41.75 -4.26 -12.85
C ASN A 529 42.38 -2.91 -13.21
N GLY A 530 42.73 -2.74 -14.49
CA GLY A 530 43.26 -1.50 -15.04
C GLY A 530 42.16 -0.58 -15.55
N THR A 531 41.92 0.51 -14.81
CA THR A 531 41.09 1.69 -15.15
C THR A 531 39.55 1.60 -14.99
N THR A 532 38.99 2.62 -14.33
CA THR A 532 37.58 3.08 -14.36
C THR A 532 36.47 2.23 -13.72
N PHE A 533 36.79 1.29 -12.83
CA PHE A 533 35.80 0.60 -11.98
C PHE A 533 36.09 0.81 -10.50
N PRO A 534 35.07 0.83 -9.62
CA PRO A 534 35.26 0.94 -8.16
C PRO A 534 35.91 -0.31 -7.51
N VAL A 535 36.29 -1.31 -8.29
CA VAL A 535 36.94 -2.55 -7.83
C VAL A 535 38.28 -2.74 -8.54
N ASN A 536 39.33 -3.02 -7.76
CA ASN A 536 40.72 -3.09 -8.23
C ASN A 536 41.14 -4.50 -8.67
N THR A 537 40.25 -5.48 -8.57
CA THR A 537 40.50 -6.90 -8.84
C THR A 537 39.37 -7.48 -9.69
N CYS A 538 39.68 -8.49 -10.50
CA CYS A 538 38.70 -9.20 -11.34
C CYS A 538 39.06 -10.68 -11.49
N PHE A 539 38.10 -11.48 -11.94
CA PHE A 539 38.33 -12.87 -12.33
C PHE A 539 38.76 -12.93 -13.80
N VAL A 540 39.78 -13.73 -14.09
CA VAL A 540 40.34 -13.89 -15.42
C VAL A 540 40.19 -15.36 -15.82
N THR A 541 39.54 -15.57 -16.96
CA THR A 541 39.37 -16.88 -17.58
C THR A 541 40.55 -17.21 -18.49
N SER A 542 40.72 -18.50 -18.81
CA SER A 542 41.74 -18.96 -19.76
C SER A 542 41.15 -19.28 -21.15
N TYR A 543 41.95 -19.87 -22.03
CA TYR A 543 41.55 -20.31 -23.37
C TYR A 543 40.63 -21.53 -23.36
N GLY A 544 40.55 -22.25 -22.25
CA GLY A 544 39.55 -23.30 -22.02
C GLY A 544 38.30 -22.75 -21.33
N LEU A 545 37.20 -23.51 -21.35
CA LEU A 545 35.97 -23.12 -20.67
C LEU A 545 36.19 -23.05 -19.15
N CYS A 546 35.84 -21.90 -18.57
CA CYS A 546 35.98 -21.63 -17.15
C CYS A 546 34.59 -21.26 -16.60
N LEU A 547 34.06 -22.07 -15.69
CA LEU A 547 32.76 -21.87 -15.04
C LEU A 547 32.91 -21.88 -13.53
N LYS A 548 32.16 -21.01 -12.86
CA LYS A 548 32.07 -20.96 -11.40
C LYS A 548 30.66 -20.64 -10.96
N GLU A 549 30.26 -21.14 -9.81
CA GLU A 549 28.92 -20.97 -9.26
C GLU A 549 28.96 -20.64 -7.76
N GLN A 550 27.83 -20.13 -7.25
CA GLN A 550 27.63 -19.91 -5.83
C GLN A 550 26.16 -20.12 -5.50
N LEU A 551 25.88 -21.09 -4.64
CA LEU A 551 24.54 -21.33 -4.11
C LEU A 551 24.28 -20.40 -2.92
N ILE A 552 23.15 -19.69 -2.95
CA ILE A 552 22.77 -18.74 -1.90
C ILE A 552 21.60 -19.34 -1.11
N ASP A 553 21.83 -19.67 0.17
CA ASP A 553 20.76 -20.05 1.09
C ASP A 553 20.08 -18.78 1.62
N LEU A 554 18.91 -18.48 1.08
CA LEU A 554 18.15 -17.29 1.47
C LEU A 554 17.72 -17.33 2.95
N LYS A 555 17.50 -18.51 3.54
CA LYS A 555 17.06 -18.64 4.93
C LYS A 555 18.20 -18.36 5.90
N GLU A 556 19.40 -18.85 5.62
CA GLU A 556 20.61 -18.48 6.37
C GLU A 556 20.97 -17.01 6.19
N GLU A 557 20.72 -16.45 5.01
CA GLU A 557 20.87 -15.02 4.74
C GLU A 557 19.71 -14.17 5.32
N GLY A 558 18.87 -14.74 6.19
CA GLY A 558 17.86 -14.01 6.97
C GLY A 558 16.53 -13.74 6.26
N TYR A 559 16.33 -14.26 5.05
CA TYR A 559 15.06 -14.17 4.34
C TYR A 559 14.15 -15.33 4.75
N SER A 560 13.10 -15.01 5.49
CA SER A 560 12.13 -16.01 5.91
C SER A 560 11.24 -16.48 4.76
N ASP A 561 10.72 -17.71 4.86
CA ASP A 561 9.76 -18.27 3.92
C ASP A 561 8.55 -17.32 3.75
N ALA A 562 8.07 -16.72 4.85
CA ALA A 562 7.01 -15.72 4.81
C ALA A 562 7.40 -14.43 4.05
N LEU A 563 8.65 -13.97 4.14
CA LEU A 563 9.13 -12.81 3.37
C LEU A 563 9.19 -13.14 1.87
N MET A 564 9.76 -14.30 1.52
CA MET A 564 9.91 -14.74 0.13
C MET A 564 8.55 -15.04 -0.53
N ASP A 565 7.64 -15.67 0.21
CA ASP A 565 6.34 -16.09 -0.33
C ASP A 565 5.29 -14.97 -0.34
N GLN A 566 5.28 -14.10 0.69
CA GLN A 566 4.22 -13.09 0.87
C GLN A 566 4.61 -11.70 0.36
N GLN A 567 5.88 -11.33 0.44
CA GLN A 567 6.35 -10.01 -0.01
C GLN A 567 7.03 -10.07 -1.38
N GLN A 568 7.47 -11.26 -1.83
CA GLN A 568 8.13 -11.50 -3.11
C GLN A 568 9.12 -10.38 -3.48
N PRO A 569 10.19 -10.18 -2.68
CA PRO A 569 11.14 -9.12 -2.93
C PRO A 569 11.77 -9.30 -4.33
N HIS A 570 11.92 -8.21 -5.07
CA HIS A 570 12.56 -8.23 -6.38
C HIS A 570 14.01 -8.70 -6.26
N ILE A 571 14.32 -9.86 -6.87
CA ILE A 571 15.70 -10.34 -6.99
C ILE A 571 16.29 -9.68 -8.24
N LYS A 572 17.28 -8.81 -8.04
CA LYS A 572 18.01 -8.16 -9.12
C LYS A 572 19.34 -8.87 -9.31
N ILE A 573 19.55 -9.42 -10.51
CA ILE A 573 20.84 -9.98 -10.93
C ILE A 573 21.47 -9.00 -11.91
N THR A 574 22.68 -8.55 -11.62
CA THR A 574 23.46 -7.69 -12.51
C THR A 574 24.90 -8.16 -12.53
N ASP A 575 25.45 -8.33 -13.72
CA ASP A 575 26.86 -8.61 -13.98
C ASP A 575 27.46 -7.42 -14.75
N TRP A 576 28.72 -7.08 -14.52
CA TRP A 576 29.33 -5.81 -14.95
C TRP A 576 30.61 -5.98 -15.76
#